data_AF-A0A2N9AZW5-F1
#
_entry.id   AF-A0A2N9AZW5-F1
#
_cell.length_a   1.000
_cell.length_b   1.000
_cell.length_c   1.000
_cell.angle_alpha   90.00
_cell.angle_beta   90.00
_cell.angle_gamma   90.00
#
_symmetry.space_group_name_H-M   'P 1'
#
loop_
_entity.id
_entity.type
_entity.pdbx_description
1 polymer ?
#
loop_
_entity_poly.entity_id
_entity_poly.type
_entity_poly.pdbx_seq_one_letter_code
_entity_poly.pdbx_strand_id
1 'polypeptide(L)'
;MAQRYDLYRRLEPDPRARTFAAGFAATLHDPLWFLARQWQLGEHQGENATTPVLVNLTAAHTPIRPEPASPDRDPASVPAESIIEGEPDEWWTTGRRIRVGAVVAAQQDLDPATVDPKYLLASPPPPYSANTDRQLPPPYERLAGGFDGYALWRDRAELGMGDTAFTGLGIPTPSTNYWQSDELVYETGFPLGNSSSDRILQLPRHRGGRVDWFSADAEGTQTSAVVPPEPEEPSITCYPTSLQYPGAPRARWWEIEDAAVDIGGYPPDTSHFATTLLIDLIASHSDDWFMFPVPARVGHVVTLLRPTVIDSFGQPHDLAPPKSWSLFRTTGLDDHSLVMWLRALTPIEGPAIEDVLLGLDEYSNILWAIERKVSGHTLAPPERTREQEALNPTLALPDRGGAPGGRQRFAYVPGRDLAPYWHPYQVEDLPGPDGVPRRRFVQRRLADLARTQPELMPAPTTELLRAQVAGTETIHQIAPSTVPSIGMVFERRYVLARDVTGQPLLWREHRRAPSLHPPGTTMRFDVLAEDTHTQPIR
;
A
#
# COMPACT_ATOMS: atom_id res chain seq x y z
N MET A 1 12.96 69.96 -17.40
CA MET A 1 13.83 68.87 -17.86
C MET A 1 13.54 67.69 -16.96
N ALA A 2 12.75 66.72 -17.42
CA ALA A 2 12.39 65.56 -16.58
C ALA A 2 13.56 64.58 -16.57
N GLN A 3 14.18 64.37 -15.42
CA GLN A 3 15.16 63.30 -15.25
C GLN A 3 14.41 61.96 -15.29
N ARG A 4 14.64 61.21 -16.37
CA ARG A 4 14.18 59.84 -16.52
C ARG A 4 15.19 58.97 -15.79
N TYR A 5 14.78 58.34 -14.70
CA TYR A 5 15.56 57.29 -14.07
C TYR A 5 15.07 55.96 -14.63
N ASP A 6 15.98 55.18 -15.22
CA ASP A 6 15.69 53.79 -15.57
C ASP A 6 15.64 52.98 -14.27
N LEU A 7 14.43 52.65 -13.84
CA LEU A 7 14.20 51.86 -12.64
C LEU A 7 14.27 50.37 -13.01
N TYR A 8 15.46 49.78 -12.89
CA TYR A 8 15.64 48.34 -13.03
C TYR A 8 15.07 47.65 -11.78
N ARG A 9 13.89 47.03 -11.91
CA ARG A 9 13.21 46.34 -10.78
C ARG A 9 13.74 44.93 -10.53
N ARG A 10 14.33 44.29 -11.55
CA ARG A 10 14.79 42.90 -11.47
C ARG A 10 15.91 42.67 -12.49
N LEU A 11 16.92 41.94 -12.07
CA LEU A 11 17.95 41.38 -12.94
C LEU A 11 17.55 39.92 -13.22
N GLU A 12 17.48 39.55 -14.49
CA GLU A 12 17.23 38.17 -14.92
C GLU A 12 18.29 37.79 -15.96
N PRO A 13 18.85 36.57 -15.90
CA PRO A 13 19.77 36.09 -16.93
C PRO A 13 19.04 36.00 -18.27
N ASP A 14 19.67 36.44 -19.37
CA ASP A 14 19.07 36.33 -20.71
C ASP A 14 19.13 34.86 -21.18
N PRO A 15 17.98 34.15 -21.25
CA PRO A 15 17.95 32.74 -21.63
C PRO A 15 18.33 32.51 -23.10
N ARG A 16 18.46 33.57 -23.91
CA ARG A 16 18.81 33.51 -25.33
C ARG A 16 20.30 33.73 -25.60
N ALA A 17 21.08 34.16 -24.61
CA ALA A 17 22.52 34.36 -24.75
C ALA A 17 23.26 33.01 -24.78
N ARG A 18 23.58 32.50 -25.98
CA ARG A 18 24.21 31.18 -26.21
C ARG A 18 25.74 31.22 -26.33
N THR A 19 26.41 32.13 -25.63
CA THR A 19 27.89 32.22 -25.71
C THR A 19 28.53 31.88 -24.36
N PHE A 20 29.17 30.72 -24.29
CA PHE A 20 29.92 30.30 -23.10
C PHE A 20 31.14 31.19 -22.81
N ALA A 21 31.64 31.93 -23.81
CA ALA A 21 32.86 32.75 -23.69
C ALA A 21 32.77 33.81 -22.56
N ALA A 22 31.62 34.46 -22.38
CA ALA A 22 31.43 35.45 -21.32
C ALA A 22 31.42 34.82 -19.92
N GLY A 23 30.81 33.63 -19.78
CA GLY A 23 30.83 32.86 -18.53
C GLY A 23 32.23 32.35 -18.18
N PHE A 24 32.96 31.82 -19.17
CA PHE A 24 34.35 31.38 -18.99
C PHE A 24 35.32 32.54 -18.72
N ALA A 25 35.06 33.74 -19.25
CA ALA A 25 35.89 34.91 -18.98
C ALA A 25 35.79 35.37 -17.51
N ALA A 26 34.71 35.00 -16.81
CA ALA A 26 34.47 35.29 -15.39
C ALA A 26 34.86 36.74 -15.03
N THR A 27 34.41 37.71 -15.83
CA THR A 27 34.87 39.11 -15.70
C THR A 27 34.36 39.72 -14.40
N LEU A 28 35.30 40.05 -13.51
CA LEU A 28 35.01 40.65 -12.20
C LEU A 28 35.23 42.16 -12.25
N HIS A 29 34.23 42.95 -11.85
CA HIS A 29 34.38 44.40 -11.73
C HIS A 29 35.18 44.78 -10.46
N ASP A 30 34.90 44.10 -9.34
CA ASP A 30 35.59 44.32 -8.06
C ASP A 30 36.10 42.99 -7.48
N PRO A 31 37.33 42.60 -7.79
CA PRO A 31 37.96 41.42 -7.20
C PRO A 31 38.13 41.54 -5.68
N LEU A 32 38.27 42.76 -5.15
CA LEU A 32 38.49 42.99 -3.73
C LEU A 32 37.23 42.67 -2.92
N TRP A 33 36.05 43.00 -3.45
CA TRP A 33 34.76 42.61 -2.87
C TRP A 33 34.62 41.08 -2.77
N PHE A 34 35.02 40.34 -3.82
CA PHE A 34 35.01 38.87 -3.80
C PHE A 34 35.90 38.30 -2.70
N LEU A 35 37.15 38.77 -2.62
CA LEU A 35 38.10 38.34 -1.60
C LEU A 35 37.63 38.69 -0.19
N ALA A 36 37.00 39.86 -0.01
CA ALA A 36 36.41 40.27 1.26
C ALA A 36 35.20 39.38 1.65
N ARG A 37 34.38 38.96 0.68
CA ARG A 37 33.28 38.02 0.93
C ARG A 37 33.77 36.62 1.24
N GLN A 38 34.77 36.11 0.53
CA GLN A 38 35.44 34.85 0.86
C GLN A 38 36.03 34.88 2.28
N TRP A 39 36.70 35.98 2.65
CA TRP A 39 37.17 36.17 4.02
C TRP A 39 36.05 36.17 5.06
N GLN A 40 34.93 36.87 4.78
CA GLN A 40 33.79 36.94 5.68
C GLN A 40 33.08 35.60 5.88
N LEU A 41 33.01 34.78 4.82
CA LEU A 41 32.42 33.44 4.86
C LEU A 41 33.37 32.38 5.42
N GLY A 42 34.62 32.74 5.72
CA GLY A 42 35.60 31.82 6.32
C GLY A 42 36.41 31.01 5.32
N GLU A 43 36.23 31.18 4.02
CA GLU A 43 37.00 30.49 2.95
C GLU A 43 38.52 30.66 3.11
N HIS A 44 38.95 31.83 3.60
CA HIS A 44 40.37 32.13 3.84
C HIS A 44 40.96 31.41 5.05
N GLN A 45 40.14 30.76 5.88
CA GLN A 45 40.65 29.87 6.92
C GLN A 45 41.39 28.68 6.32
N GLY A 46 41.11 28.36 5.04
CA GLY A 46 41.84 27.35 4.30
C GLY A 46 41.77 26.03 5.03
N GLU A 47 40.58 25.45 5.12
CA GLU A 47 40.51 24.04 5.47
C GLU A 47 41.30 23.29 4.39
N ASN A 48 42.23 22.43 4.81
CA ASN A 48 42.98 21.57 3.90
C ASN A 48 42.04 20.45 3.42
N ALA A 49 40.95 20.85 2.78
CA ALA A 49 39.87 20.03 2.32
C ALA A 49 40.31 19.38 1.01
N THR A 50 40.76 18.15 1.13
CA THR A 50 41.00 17.28 -0.01
C THR A 50 39.67 16.88 -0.63
N THR A 51 39.61 16.69 -1.95
CA THR A 51 38.39 16.24 -2.63
C THR A 51 38.53 14.78 -3.01
N PRO A 52 37.50 13.93 -2.84
CA PRO A 52 37.54 12.57 -3.33
C PRO A 52 37.59 12.59 -4.87
N VAL A 53 38.55 11.89 -5.46
CA VAL A 53 38.69 11.84 -6.94
C VAL A 53 38.43 10.44 -7.50
N LEU A 54 38.56 9.42 -6.66
CA LEU A 54 38.41 8.02 -7.07
C LEU A 54 37.91 7.20 -5.89
N VAL A 55 37.04 6.23 -6.13
CA VAL A 55 36.57 5.28 -5.12
C VAL A 55 36.83 3.88 -5.64
N ASN A 56 37.49 3.05 -4.84
CA ASN A 56 37.63 1.62 -5.06
C ASN A 56 36.72 0.89 -4.09
N LEU A 57 35.86 0.01 -4.60
CA LEU A 57 34.92 -0.75 -3.77
C LEU A 57 34.73 -2.16 -4.32
N THR A 58 34.28 -3.07 -3.46
CA THR A 58 33.69 -4.35 -3.86
C THR A 58 32.28 -4.39 -3.29
N ALA A 59 31.29 -4.80 -4.08
CA ALA A 59 29.91 -4.90 -3.64
C ALA A 59 29.48 -6.36 -3.66
N ALA A 60 29.16 -6.90 -2.48
CA ALA A 60 28.68 -8.25 -2.27
C ALA A 60 27.17 -8.38 -2.42
N HIS A 61 26.75 -9.38 -3.19
CA HIS A 61 25.35 -9.64 -3.50
C HIS A 61 24.90 -10.94 -2.83
N THR A 62 24.13 -10.82 -1.76
CA THR A 62 23.48 -11.97 -1.13
C THR A 62 22.07 -12.13 -1.69
N PRO A 63 21.74 -13.23 -2.40
CA PRO A 63 20.43 -13.38 -3.02
C PRO A 63 19.32 -13.47 -1.99
N ILE A 64 18.18 -12.85 -2.31
CA ILE A 64 16.90 -13.07 -1.64
C ILE A 64 16.22 -14.22 -2.37
N ARG A 65 16.07 -15.36 -1.71
CA ARG A 65 15.54 -16.57 -2.33
C ARG A 65 14.01 -16.60 -2.32
N PRO A 66 13.38 -17.26 -3.31
CA PRO A 66 11.97 -17.60 -3.21
C PRO A 66 11.71 -18.53 -2.02
N GLU A 67 10.46 -18.53 -1.55
CA GLU A 67 10.01 -19.55 -0.61
C GLU A 67 10.08 -20.95 -1.26
N PRO A 68 10.46 -22.00 -0.52
CA PRO A 68 10.53 -23.36 -1.06
C PRO A 68 9.22 -23.87 -1.67
N ALA A 69 8.07 -23.37 -1.19
CA ALA A 69 6.75 -23.73 -1.68
C ALA A 69 6.38 -23.05 -3.02
N SER A 70 7.08 -21.99 -3.41
CA SER A 70 6.80 -21.20 -4.62
C SER A 70 8.10 -20.80 -5.34
N PRO A 71 8.89 -21.77 -5.84
CA PRO A 71 10.20 -21.50 -6.45
C PRO A 71 10.14 -20.62 -7.70
N ASP A 72 9.00 -20.60 -8.41
CA ASP A 72 8.80 -19.77 -9.61
C ASP A 72 8.60 -18.28 -9.29
N ARG A 73 8.44 -17.92 -8.01
CA ARG A 73 8.26 -16.54 -7.54
C ARG A 73 9.57 -15.99 -6.97
N ASP A 74 10.61 -15.98 -7.79
CA ASP A 74 11.95 -15.53 -7.41
C ASP A 74 12.03 -13.98 -7.34
N PRO A 75 12.34 -13.38 -6.17
CA PRO A 75 12.50 -11.93 -6.01
C PRO A 75 13.55 -11.26 -6.91
N ALA A 76 14.45 -12.04 -7.54
CA ALA A 76 15.40 -11.53 -8.53
C ALA A 76 14.79 -11.33 -9.93
N SER A 77 13.66 -11.97 -10.23
CA SER A 77 13.02 -11.97 -11.55
C SER A 77 11.57 -11.49 -11.55
N VAL A 78 10.88 -11.68 -10.43
CA VAL A 78 9.48 -11.29 -10.21
C VAL A 78 9.44 -10.12 -9.22
N PRO A 79 8.73 -9.02 -9.53
CA PRO A 79 8.49 -7.91 -8.60
C PRO A 79 7.97 -8.37 -7.24
N ALA A 80 8.61 -7.90 -6.18
CA ALA A 80 8.31 -8.27 -4.80
C ALA A 80 6.84 -8.02 -4.45
N GLU A 81 6.26 -6.90 -4.92
CA GLU A 81 4.85 -6.56 -4.70
C GLU A 81 3.93 -7.70 -5.14
N SER A 82 4.13 -8.25 -6.34
CA SER A 82 3.31 -9.35 -6.85
C SER A 82 3.50 -10.68 -6.13
N ILE A 83 4.67 -10.90 -5.52
CA ILE A 83 4.94 -12.10 -4.72
C ILE A 83 4.20 -12.00 -3.39
N ILE A 84 4.32 -10.86 -2.72
CA ILE A 84 3.81 -10.59 -1.36
C ILE A 84 2.29 -10.44 -1.36
N GLU A 85 1.76 -9.71 -2.34
CA GLU A 85 0.34 -9.38 -2.41
C GLU A 85 -0.47 -10.43 -3.18
N GLY A 86 0.23 -11.36 -3.84
CA GLY A 86 -0.39 -12.31 -4.75
C GLY A 86 -1.24 -13.37 -4.04
N GLU A 87 -2.52 -13.43 -4.36
CA GLU A 87 -3.47 -14.36 -3.73
C GLU A 87 -3.66 -15.67 -4.53
N PRO A 88 -3.97 -16.80 -3.86
CA PRO A 88 -4.05 -18.12 -4.51
C PRO A 88 -4.97 -18.19 -5.72
N ASP A 89 -6.09 -17.45 -5.69
CA ASP A 89 -7.13 -17.50 -6.73
C ASP A 89 -7.05 -16.34 -7.74
N GLU A 90 -6.06 -15.45 -7.61
CA GLU A 90 -5.99 -14.22 -8.40
C GLU A 90 -5.80 -14.45 -9.90
N TRP A 91 -5.20 -15.60 -10.26
CA TRP A 91 -5.02 -15.98 -11.65
C TRP A 91 -6.38 -16.19 -12.34
N TRP A 92 -7.44 -16.56 -11.60
CA TRP A 92 -8.76 -16.89 -12.13
C TRP A 92 -9.64 -15.66 -12.42
N THR A 93 -9.18 -14.80 -13.33
CA THR A 93 -10.00 -13.70 -13.87
C THR A 93 -11.24 -14.23 -14.59
N THR A 94 -12.29 -13.42 -14.71
CA THR A 94 -13.54 -13.79 -15.41
C THR A 94 -13.27 -14.37 -16.81
N GLY A 95 -12.39 -13.72 -17.59
CA GLY A 95 -12.00 -14.21 -18.91
C GLY A 95 -11.27 -15.56 -18.89
N ARG A 96 -10.42 -15.82 -17.90
CA ARG A 96 -9.73 -17.11 -17.74
C ARG A 96 -10.69 -18.21 -17.28
N ARG A 97 -11.61 -17.92 -16.36
CA ARG A 97 -12.68 -18.84 -15.94
C ARG A 97 -13.53 -19.29 -17.12
N ILE A 98 -13.99 -18.35 -17.94
CA ILE A 98 -14.75 -18.62 -19.17
C ILE A 98 -13.92 -19.47 -20.14
N ARG A 99 -12.69 -19.06 -20.45
CA ARG A 99 -11.83 -19.75 -21.42
C ARG A 99 -11.53 -21.18 -20.98
N VAL A 100 -11.10 -21.36 -19.73
CA VAL A 100 -10.78 -22.69 -19.20
C VAL A 100 -12.04 -23.54 -19.10
N GLY A 101 -13.16 -22.98 -18.62
CA GLY A 101 -14.43 -23.69 -18.52
C GLY A 101 -14.91 -24.21 -19.86
N ALA A 102 -14.87 -23.38 -20.90
CA ALA A 102 -15.25 -23.79 -22.26
C ALA A 102 -14.34 -24.89 -22.83
N VAL A 103 -13.02 -24.80 -22.60
CA VAL A 103 -12.06 -25.82 -23.09
C VAL A 103 -12.26 -27.14 -22.36
N VAL A 104 -12.34 -27.13 -21.04
CA VAL A 104 -12.48 -28.34 -20.21
C VAL A 104 -13.84 -29.00 -20.48
N ALA A 105 -14.91 -28.23 -20.57
CA ALA A 105 -16.23 -28.76 -20.91
C ALA A 105 -16.26 -29.46 -22.27
N ALA A 106 -15.61 -28.88 -23.28
CA ALA A 106 -15.49 -29.51 -24.59
C ALA A 106 -14.62 -30.77 -24.58
N GLN A 107 -13.55 -30.81 -23.77
CA GLN A 107 -12.69 -31.99 -23.65
C GLN A 107 -13.34 -33.14 -22.88
N GLN A 108 -14.18 -32.81 -21.90
CA GLN A 108 -14.86 -33.78 -21.02
C GLN A 108 -16.31 -34.06 -21.42
N ASP A 109 -16.77 -33.51 -22.55
CA ASP A 109 -18.14 -33.65 -23.09
C ASP A 109 -19.24 -33.30 -22.05
N LEU A 110 -19.05 -32.19 -21.34
CA LEU A 110 -19.99 -31.74 -20.30
C LEU A 110 -21.18 -31.00 -20.91
N ASP A 111 -22.39 -31.31 -20.42
CA ASP A 111 -23.63 -30.63 -20.79
C ASP A 111 -24.10 -29.68 -19.67
N PRO A 112 -24.20 -28.35 -19.92
CA PRO A 112 -24.64 -27.36 -18.94
C PRO A 112 -26.06 -27.62 -18.39
N ALA A 113 -26.90 -28.38 -19.10
CA ALA A 113 -28.25 -28.73 -18.63
C ALA A 113 -28.26 -29.83 -17.56
N THR A 114 -27.16 -30.59 -17.43
CA THR A 114 -27.09 -31.77 -16.54
C THR A 114 -26.12 -31.61 -15.38
N VAL A 115 -25.13 -30.71 -15.51
CA VAL A 115 -24.19 -30.42 -14.43
C VAL A 115 -24.84 -29.58 -13.34
N ASP A 116 -24.35 -29.74 -12.11
CA ASP A 116 -24.77 -28.91 -10.98
C ASP A 116 -24.54 -27.42 -11.32
N PRO A 117 -25.54 -26.54 -11.13
CA PRO A 117 -25.41 -25.10 -11.36
C PRO A 117 -24.19 -24.44 -10.69
N LYS A 118 -23.63 -25.04 -9.62
CA LYS A 118 -22.39 -24.55 -8.97
C LYS A 118 -21.17 -24.52 -9.90
N TYR A 119 -21.19 -25.28 -11.00
CA TYR A 119 -20.13 -25.34 -12.02
C TYR A 119 -20.35 -24.39 -13.19
N LEU A 120 -21.47 -23.67 -13.20
CA LEU A 120 -21.79 -22.68 -14.21
C LEU A 120 -21.46 -21.28 -13.66
N LEU A 121 -21.15 -20.37 -14.58
CA LEU A 121 -20.92 -18.97 -14.29
C LEU A 121 -22.21 -18.36 -13.75
N ALA A 122 -22.22 -18.16 -12.44
CA ALA A 122 -23.26 -17.45 -11.72
C ALA A 122 -23.09 -15.93 -11.87
N SER A 123 -24.19 -15.22 -11.64
CA SER A 123 -24.23 -13.76 -11.53
C SER A 123 -24.47 -13.39 -10.06
N PRO A 124 -23.45 -12.91 -9.31
CA PRO A 124 -22.04 -12.72 -9.68
C PRO A 124 -21.18 -13.98 -9.52
N PRO A 125 -20.01 -14.09 -10.19
CA PRO A 125 -19.14 -15.26 -10.07
C PRO A 125 -18.47 -15.31 -8.68
N PRO A 126 -18.24 -16.51 -8.10
CA PRO A 126 -17.52 -16.65 -6.83
C PRO A 126 -16.15 -15.96 -6.87
N PRO A 127 -15.71 -15.31 -5.77
CA PRO A 127 -16.18 -15.47 -4.39
C PRO A 127 -17.35 -14.54 -3.97
N TYR A 128 -17.93 -13.78 -4.89
CA TYR A 128 -19.00 -12.83 -4.58
C TYR A 128 -20.33 -13.57 -4.30
N SER A 129 -21.06 -13.12 -3.27
CA SER A 129 -22.25 -13.83 -2.76
C SER A 129 -23.49 -13.64 -3.67
N ALA A 130 -24.36 -14.65 -3.66
CA ALA A 130 -25.60 -14.74 -4.44
C ALA A 130 -26.68 -13.70 -4.08
N ASN A 131 -26.40 -12.77 -3.15
CA ASN A 131 -27.42 -11.95 -2.50
C ASN A 131 -27.58 -10.55 -3.09
N THR A 132 -27.04 -10.30 -4.29
CA THR A 132 -27.26 -9.04 -5.00
C THR A 132 -27.44 -9.33 -6.48
N ASP A 133 -28.36 -8.60 -7.11
CA ASP A 133 -28.77 -8.57 -8.53
C ASP A 133 -27.60 -8.24 -9.50
N ARG A 134 -26.44 -8.87 -9.32
CA ARG A 134 -25.17 -8.49 -9.96
C ARG A 134 -24.86 -9.44 -11.11
N GLN A 135 -25.13 -8.99 -12.33
CA GLN A 135 -24.74 -9.67 -13.57
C GLN A 135 -23.22 -9.69 -13.75
N LEU A 136 -22.72 -10.65 -14.54
CA LEU A 136 -21.35 -10.59 -15.06
C LEU A 136 -21.12 -9.22 -15.73
N PRO A 137 -19.93 -8.60 -15.58
CA PRO A 137 -19.69 -7.27 -16.11
C PRO A 137 -19.60 -7.30 -17.66
N PRO A 138 -20.00 -6.23 -18.36
CA PRO A 138 -19.74 -6.03 -19.79
C PRO A 138 -18.30 -6.34 -20.20
N PRO A 139 -18.07 -7.16 -21.25
CA PRO A 139 -19.02 -7.78 -22.18
C PRO A 139 -19.40 -9.24 -21.82
N TYR A 140 -19.20 -9.67 -20.58
CA TYR A 140 -19.30 -11.07 -20.17
C TYR A 140 -20.73 -11.51 -19.79
N GLU A 141 -21.69 -10.60 -19.64
CA GLU A 141 -23.11 -10.92 -19.37
C GLU A 141 -23.69 -11.93 -20.36
N ARG A 142 -23.28 -11.84 -21.63
CA ARG A 142 -23.73 -12.74 -22.70
C ARG A 142 -23.24 -14.19 -22.55
N LEU A 143 -22.31 -14.44 -21.63
CA LEU A 143 -21.70 -15.74 -21.36
C LEU A 143 -22.18 -16.32 -20.02
N ALA A 144 -23.15 -15.67 -19.36
CA ALA A 144 -23.80 -16.20 -18.17
C ALA A 144 -24.40 -17.59 -18.46
N GLY A 145 -24.31 -18.50 -17.48
CA GLY A 145 -24.74 -19.90 -17.64
C GLY A 145 -23.76 -20.79 -18.42
N GLY A 146 -22.65 -20.26 -18.94
CA GLY A 146 -21.53 -21.07 -19.42
C GLY A 146 -20.73 -21.72 -18.27
N PHE A 147 -19.80 -22.62 -18.56
CA PHE A 147 -19.00 -23.30 -17.54
C PHE A 147 -18.00 -22.35 -16.84
N ASP A 148 -17.91 -22.44 -15.51
CA ASP A 148 -16.88 -21.78 -14.71
C ASP A 148 -15.65 -22.69 -14.57
N GLY A 149 -14.58 -22.37 -15.31
CA GLY A 149 -13.33 -23.13 -15.28
C GLY A 149 -12.66 -23.19 -13.90
N TYR A 150 -12.86 -22.19 -13.03
CA TYR A 150 -12.32 -22.25 -11.67
C TYR A 150 -13.08 -23.26 -10.82
N ALA A 151 -14.42 -23.27 -10.90
CA ALA A 151 -15.24 -24.23 -10.18
C ALA A 151 -14.94 -25.67 -10.62
N LEU A 152 -14.79 -25.89 -11.94
CA LEU A 152 -14.37 -27.17 -12.49
C LEU A 152 -12.97 -27.58 -12.02
N TRP A 153 -12.01 -26.65 -11.97
CA TRP A 153 -10.65 -26.94 -11.51
C TRP A 153 -10.60 -27.25 -10.01
N ARG A 154 -11.32 -26.47 -9.19
CA ARG A 154 -11.38 -26.64 -7.73
C ARG A 154 -11.95 -28.00 -7.36
N ASP A 155 -13.06 -28.40 -8.00
CA ASP A 155 -13.79 -29.62 -7.68
C ASP A 155 -13.48 -30.77 -8.66
N ARG A 156 -12.36 -30.68 -9.40
CA ARG A 156 -11.98 -31.66 -10.44
C ARG A 156 -11.96 -33.10 -9.93
N ALA A 157 -11.53 -33.31 -8.69
CA ALA A 157 -11.51 -34.62 -8.06
C ALA A 157 -12.93 -35.17 -7.79
N GLU A 158 -13.88 -34.31 -7.38
CA GLU A 158 -15.30 -34.66 -7.19
C GLU A 158 -15.95 -35.01 -8.54
N LEU A 159 -15.57 -34.30 -9.59
CA LEU A 159 -16.03 -34.52 -10.96
C LEU A 159 -15.35 -35.71 -11.67
N GLY A 160 -14.45 -36.43 -11.00
CA GLY A 160 -13.71 -37.55 -11.59
C GLY A 160 -12.73 -37.15 -12.70
N MET A 161 -12.37 -35.87 -12.78
CA MET A 161 -11.43 -35.33 -13.76
C MET A 161 -9.99 -35.39 -13.22
N GLY A 162 -9.06 -35.91 -14.03
CA GLY A 162 -7.64 -35.87 -13.72
C GLY A 162 -6.98 -34.52 -14.05
N ASP A 163 -5.81 -34.26 -13.49
CA ASP A 163 -5.01 -33.04 -13.76
C ASP A 163 -4.63 -32.90 -15.26
N THR A 164 -4.67 -33.99 -16.03
CA THR A 164 -4.47 -34.01 -17.48
C THR A 164 -5.50 -33.18 -18.24
N ALA A 165 -6.74 -33.07 -17.74
CA ALA A 165 -7.79 -32.24 -18.34
C ALA A 165 -7.46 -30.73 -18.26
N PHE A 166 -6.53 -30.34 -17.38
CA PHE A 166 -6.14 -28.96 -17.17
C PHE A 166 -4.71 -28.66 -17.66
N THR A 167 -4.00 -29.67 -18.16
CA THR A 167 -2.62 -29.54 -18.61
C THR A 167 -2.52 -28.63 -19.84
N GLY A 168 -1.53 -27.73 -19.85
CA GLY A 168 -1.31 -26.79 -20.95
C GLY A 168 -2.24 -25.57 -20.97
N LEU A 169 -3.15 -25.43 -20.00
CA LEU A 169 -4.06 -24.26 -19.90
C LEU A 169 -3.42 -23.04 -19.22
N GLY A 170 -2.18 -23.18 -18.75
CA GLY A 170 -1.37 -22.13 -18.12
C GLY A 170 -1.78 -21.80 -16.69
N ILE A 171 -2.45 -22.72 -15.99
CA ILE A 171 -2.82 -22.56 -14.57
C ILE A 171 -1.54 -22.68 -13.73
N PRO A 172 -1.14 -21.64 -12.99
CA PRO A 172 0.07 -21.68 -12.17
C PRO A 172 -0.16 -22.50 -10.90
N THR A 173 0.94 -22.86 -10.23
CA THR A 173 0.89 -23.32 -8.84
C THR A 173 0.22 -22.25 -7.97
N PRO A 174 -0.77 -22.59 -7.13
CA PRO A 174 -1.40 -21.63 -6.23
C PRO A 174 -0.36 -20.95 -5.35
N SER A 175 -0.47 -19.65 -5.18
CA SER A 175 0.41 -18.92 -4.28
C SER A 175 0.04 -19.13 -2.82
N THR A 176 1.02 -18.95 -1.93
CA THR A 176 0.76 -18.79 -0.51
C THR A 176 0.00 -17.48 -0.29
N ASN A 177 -1.04 -17.51 0.55
CA ASN A 177 -1.71 -16.30 1.00
C ASN A 177 -0.97 -15.70 2.20
N TYR A 178 -0.33 -14.55 2.03
CA TYR A 178 0.38 -13.85 3.10
C TYR A 178 -0.49 -12.84 3.85
N TRP A 179 -1.74 -12.65 3.42
CA TRP A 179 -2.67 -11.71 4.03
C TRP A 179 -3.14 -12.17 5.42
N GLN A 180 -2.88 -11.36 6.43
CA GLN A 180 -3.38 -11.53 7.79
C GLN A 180 -4.69 -10.74 7.95
N SER A 181 -5.82 -11.45 7.83
CA SER A 181 -7.16 -10.83 7.87
C SER A 181 -7.46 -10.12 9.20
N ASP A 182 -6.90 -10.57 10.32
CA ASP A 182 -7.15 -9.96 11.63
C ASP A 182 -6.27 -8.73 11.91
N GLU A 183 -5.19 -8.55 11.16
CA GLU A 183 -4.27 -7.43 11.32
C GLU A 183 -4.21 -6.49 10.10
N LEU A 184 -4.92 -6.85 9.03
CA LEU A 184 -5.06 -6.10 7.79
C LEU A 184 -3.69 -5.74 7.19
N VAL A 185 -2.81 -6.73 7.09
CA VAL A 185 -1.44 -6.61 6.59
C VAL A 185 -0.99 -7.87 5.86
N TYR A 186 0.06 -7.76 5.05
CA TYR A 186 0.81 -8.94 4.63
C TYR A 186 1.98 -9.21 5.57
N GLU A 187 2.19 -10.50 5.87
CA GLU A 187 3.32 -11.00 6.64
C GLU A 187 3.92 -12.22 5.93
N THR A 188 5.22 -12.15 5.67
CA THR A 188 5.99 -13.22 5.00
C THR A 188 7.48 -13.06 5.32
N GLY A 189 8.28 -14.07 5.00
CA GLY A 189 9.72 -14.06 5.18
C GLY A 189 10.45 -14.67 3.98
N PHE A 190 11.49 -14.01 3.52
CA PHE A 190 12.29 -14.46 2.38
C PHE A 190 13.66 -14.98 2.85
N PRO A 191 14.01 -16.24 2.57
CA PRO A 191 15.33 -16.75 2.95
C PRO A 191 16.46 -16.00 2.24
N LEU A 192 17.57 -15.74 2.94
CA LEU A 192 18.74 -15.05 2.39
C LEU A 192 19.90 -16.00 2.10
N GLY A 193 20.70 -15.67 1.10
CA GLY A 193 21.97 -16.35 0.81
C GLY A 193 21.77 -17.78 0.31
N ASN A 194 22.67 -18.68 0.66
CA ASN A 194 22.61 -20.07 0.24
C ASN A 194 21.60 -20.89 1.07
N SER A 195 21.33 -22.13 0.65
CA SER A 195 20.41 -23.03 1.35
C SER A 195 20.85 -23.45 2.75
N SER A 196 22.11 -23.22 3.13
CA SER A 196 22.65 -23.49 4.48
C SER A 196 22.52 -22.31 5.44
N SER A 197 22.12 -21.13 4.96
CA SER A 197 21.89 -19.96 5.81
C SER A 197 20.53 -20.05 6.52
N ASP A 198 20.52 -19.75 7.81
CA ASP A 198 19.33 -19.58 8.65
C ASP A 198 18.74 -18.16 8.57
N ARG A 199 19.35 -17.27 7.77
CA ARG A 199 18.94 -15.87 7.68
C ARG A 199 17.67 -15.71 6.85
N ILE A 200 16.76 -14.90 7.36
CA ILE A 200 15.47 -14.61 6.74
C ILE A 200 15.26 -13.10 6.76
N LEU A 201 14.80 -12.56 5.63
CA LEU A 201 14.32 -11.20 5.52
C LEU A 201 12.82 -11.20 5.79
N GLN A 202 12.45 -10.88 7.02
CA GLN A 202 11.06 -10.80 7.48
C GLN A 202 10.43 -9.52 6.98
N LEU A 203 9.21 -9.62 6.50
CA LEU A 203 8.42 -8.50 6.03
C LEU A 203 7.22 -8.34 6.97
N PRO A 204 7.42 -7.65 8.12
CA PRO A 204 6.37 -7.53 9.12
C PRO A 204 5.36 -6.46 8.71
N ARG A 205 4.08 -6.77 8.84
CA ARG A 205 2.98 -5.81 8.78
C ARG A 205 2.93 -4.94 7.50
N HIS A 206 3.23 -5.48 6.33
CA HIS A 206 3.13 -4.75 5.06
C HIS A 206 1.71 -4.21 4.86
N ARG A 207 1.58 -2.98 4.38
CA ARG A 207 0.27 -2.32 4.20
C ARG A 207 -0.29 -2.41 2.78
N GLY A 208 0.44 -3.09 1.88
CA GLY A 208 0.23 -3.06 0.44
C GLY A 208 0.93 -1.88 -0.23
N GLY A 209 1.27 -2.06 -1.49
CA GLY A 209 1.91 -1.11 -2.38
C GLY A 209 3.41 -1.33 -2.50
N ARG A 210 4.16 -0.23 -2.55
CA ARG A 210 5.60 -0.26 -2.82
C ARG A 210 6.37 -1.01 -1.73
N VAL A 211 7.19 -1.96 -2.15
CA VAL A 211 8.13 -2.68 -1.28
C VAL A 211 9.52 -2.06 -1.42
N ASP A 212 10.19 -1.78 -0.32
CA ASP A 212 11.53 -1.17 -0.33
C ASP A 212 12.39 -1.65 0.84
N TRP A 213 13.63 -1.14 0.97
CA TRP A 213 14.57 -1.51 2.03
C TRP A 213 14.01 -1.38 3.46
N PHE A 214 13.05 -0.47 3.67
CA PHE A 214 12.37 -0.24 4.96
C PHE A 214 11.18 -1.17 5.19
N SER A 215 10.78 -1.95 4.19
CA SER A 215 9.60 -2.83 4.29
C SER A 215 9.89 -4.11 5.05
N ALA A 216 11.16 -4.48 5.19
CA ALA A 216 11.57 -5.74 5.77
C ALA A 216 12.75 -5.54 6.73
N ASP A 217 12.89 -6.47 7.67
CA ASP A 217 13.99 -6.57 8.63
C ASP A 217 14.61 -7.97 8.54
N ALA A 218 15.91 -8.10 8.76
CA ALA A 218 16.58 -9.38 8.73
C ALA A 218 16.65 -10.01 10.12
N GLU A 219 16.40 -11.31 10.19
CA GLU A 219 16.53 -12.15 11.38
C GLU A 219 17.50 -13.33 11.10
N GLY A 220 17.90 -14.02 12.17
CA GLY A 220 18.83 -15.14 12.12
C GLY A 220 20.26 -14.78 12.54
N THR A 221 21.09 -15.80 12.77
CA THR A 221 22.45 -15.56 13.25
C THR A 221 23.30 -15.06 12.10
N GLN A 222 23.86 -13.86 12.24
CA GLN A 222 24.90 -13.40 11.34
C GLN A 222 26.14 -14.26 11.56
N THR A 223 26.26 -15.33 10.79
CA THR A 223 27.52 -16.07 10.77
C THR A 223 28.52 -15.14 10.10
N SER A 224 29.54 -14.65 10.84
CA SER A 224 30.58 -13.74 10.34
C SER A 224 31.42 -14.28 9.17
N ALA A 225 31.08 -15.46 8.65
CA ALA A 225 31.47 -15.85 7.32
C ALA A 225 30.68 -14.98 6.34
N VAL A 226 31.29 -13.87 5.92
CA VAL A 226 31.08 -13.30 4.59
C VAL A 226 30.82 -14.49 3.67
N VAL A 227 29.58 -14.62 3.17
CA VAL A 227 29.27 -15.60 2.13
C VAL A 227 30.38 -15.42 1.12
N PRO A 228 31.21 -16.46 0.83
CA PRO A 228 32.25 -16.31 -0.17
C PRO A 228 31.52 -15.78 -1.39
N PRO A 229 31.93 -14.62 -1.94
CA PRO A 229 31.25 -14.07 -3.10
C PRO A 229 31.10 -15.20 -4.11
N GLU A 230 29.95 -15.27 -4.79
CA GLU A 230 29.91 -15.98 -6.06
C GLU A 230 31.20 -15.62 -6.83
N PRO A 231 31.87 -16.59 -7.46
CA PRO A 231 33.27 -16.48 -7.84
C PRO A 231 33.60 -15.12 -8.48
N GLU A 232 34.44 -14.36 -7.76
CA GLU A 232 35.01 -13.04 -8.10
C GLU A 232 34.01 -11.92 -8.42
N GLU A 233 33.46 -11.29 -7.37
CA GLU A 233 32.95 -9.92 -7.54
C GLU A 233 34.14 -8.96 -7.75
N PRO A 234 34.26 -8.36 -8.95
CA PRO A 234 35.41 -7.54 -9.26
C PRO A 234 35.39 -6.28 -8.40
N SER A 235 36.57 -5.86 -7.93
CA SER A 235 36.72 -4.51 -7.42
C SER A 235 36.40 -3.52 -8.54
N ILE A 236 35.54 -2.55 -8.24
CA ILE A 236 35.12 -1.51 -9.16
C ILE A 236 35.75 -0.20 -8.73
N THR A 237 36.29 0.50 -9.72
CA THR A 237 36.74 1.87 -9.57
C THR A 237 35.68 2.80 -10.16
N CYS A 238 35.21 3.77 -9.36
CA CYS A 238 34.27 4.79 -9.81
C CYS A 238 34.74 6.19 -9.42
N TYR A 239 34.14 7.19 -10.08
CA TYR A 239 34.46 8.60 -9.87
C TYR A 239 33.34 9.23 -9.06
N PRO A 240 33.63 9.75 -7.86
CA PRO A 240 32.65 10.45 -7.05
C PRO A 240 32.29 11.79 -7.68
N THR A 241 31.06 12.21 -7.48
CA THR A 241 30.55 13.52 -7.89
C THR A 241 29.96 14.22 -6.67
N SER A 242 30.14 15.54 -6.57
CA SER A 242 29.44 16.33 -5.55
C SER A 242 27.93 16.09 -5.66
N LEU A 243 27.28 15.91 -4.51
CA LEU A 243 25.85 15.74 -4.39
C LEU A 243 25.15 16.99 -4.94
N GLN A 244 24.27 16.80 -5.91
CA GLN A 244 23.45 17.88 -6.48
C GLN A 244 21.98 17.63 -6.13
N TYR A 245 21.29 18.68 -5.72
CA TYR A 245 19.85 18.68 -5.48
C TYR A 245 19.23 19.98 -6.01
N PRO A 246 17.93 20.00 -6.35
CA PRO A 246 17.25 21.22 -6.76
C PRO A 246 17.43 22.33 -5.72
N GLY A 247 17.88 23.52 -6.14
CA GLY A 247 18.16 24.64 -5.24
C GLY A 247 19.52 24.59 -4.53
N ALA A 248 20.37 23.59 -4.80
CA ALA A 248 21.73 23.56 -4.25
C ALA A 248 22.56 24.78 -4.72
N PRO A 249 23.36 25.39 -3.83
CA PRO A 249 24.31 26.43 -4.23
C PRO A 249 25.34 25.86 -5.21
N ARG A 250 25.82 26.67 -6.16
CA ARG A 250 26.86 26.23 -7.09
C ARG A 250 28.24 26.37 -6.47
N ALA A 251 28.95 25.24 -6.34
CA ALA A 251 30.28 25.10 -5.75
C ALA A 251 31.44 25.92 -6.37
N ARG A 252 31.21 26.77 -7.39
CA ARG A 252 32.31 27.49 -8.09
C ARG A 252 32.09 28.97 -8.28
N TRP A 253 30.85 29.42 -8.43
CA TRP A 253 30.52 30.83 -8.61
C TRP A 253 29.30 31.14 -7.76
N TRP A 254 29.28 32.35 -7.20
CA TRP A 254 28.09 32.90 -6.60
C TRP A 254 26.98 32.98 -7.65
N GLU A 255 25.81 32.44 -7.32
CA GLU A 255 24.59 32.55 -8.09
C GLU A 255 23.55 33.19 -7.17
N ILE A 256 22.71 34.08 -7.71
CA ILE A 256 21.52 34.52 -6.98
C ILE A 256 20.53 33.36 -7.07
N GLU A 257 20.09 32.87 -5.92
CA GLU A 257 19.25 31.68 -5.78
C GLU A 257 18.05 31.67 -6.75
N ASP A 258 17.77 30.50 -7.32
CA ASP A 258 16.61 30.30 -8.17
C ASP A 258 15.33 30.35 -7.32
N ALA A 259 14.50 31.37 -7.53
CA ALA A 259 13.23 31.54 -6.84
C ALA A 259 12.23 30.38 -7.06
N ALA A 260 12.50 29.46 -8.00
CA ALA A 260 11.72 28.24 -8.16
C ALA A 260 11.87 27.26 -6.98
N VAL A 261 12.94 27.38 -6.17
CA VAL A 261 13.19 26.54 -5.01
C VAL A 261 13.53 27.42 -3.80
N ASP A 262 12.59 27.53 -2.86
CA ASP A 262 12.77 28.27 -1.61
C ASP A 262 12.80 27.30 -0.42
N ILE A 263 13.98 26.80 -0.09
CA ILE A 263 14.19 25.85 1.02
C ILE A 263 13.90 26.53 2.38
N GLY A 264 14.07 27.86 2.48
CA GLY A 264 13.82 28.66 3.68
C GLY A 264 12.42 29.30 3.74
N GLY A 265 11.58 29.10 2.72
CA GLY A 265 10.28 29.76 2.59
C GLY A 265 9.27 29.36 3.65
N TYR A 266 9.52 28.24 4.32
CA TYR A 266 8.85 27.89 5.56
C TYR A 266 9.81 28.10 6.72
N PRO A 267 9.55 29.10 7.60
CA PRO A 267 10.39 29.32 8.75
C PRO A 267 10.40 28.05 9.62
N PRO A 268 11.57 27.53 10.00
CA PRO A 268 11.66 26.32 10.81
C PRO A 268 10.96 26.53 12.16
N ASP A 269 9.97 25.68 12.45
CA ASP A 269 9.29 25.57 13.76
C ASP A 269 9.72 24.26 14.44
N THR A 270 9.62 24.21 15.77
CA THR A 270 9.71 23.03 16.62
C THR A 270 8.93 21.82 16.10
N SER A 271 7.81 22.02 15.40
CA SER A 271 7.03 20.94 14.78
C SER A 271 7.63 20.39 13.47
N HIS A 272 8.63 21.07 12.88
CA HIS A 272 9.24 20.76 11.58
C HIS A 272 10.75 20.48 11.68
N PHE A 273 11.18 19.72 12.68
CA PHE A 273 12.58 19.38 12.95
C PHE A 273 13.36 18.90 11.70
N ALA A 274 12.75 18.08 10.85
CA ALA A 274 13.39 17.59 9.62
C ALA A 274 13.74 18.73 8.63
N THR A 275 12.92 19.79 8.58
CA THR A 275 13.18 20.97 7.74
C THR A 275 14.35 21.77 8.31
N THR A 276 14.40 21.96 9.63
CA THR A 276 15.53 22.60 10.31
C THR A 276 16.84 21.85 10.07
N LEU A 277 16.81 20.52 10.16
CA LEU A 277 17.99 19.67 9.95
C LEU A 277 18.44 19.71 8.48
N LEU A 278 17.50 19.75 7.53
CA LEU A 278 17.82 19.94 6.11
C LEU A 278 18.43 21.32 5.84
N ILE A 279 17.88 22.39 6.41
CA ILE A 279 18.42 23.75 6.26
C ILE A 279 19.84 23.82 6.84
N ASP A 280 20.05 23.26 8.04
CA ASP A 280 21.37 23.20 8.67
C ASP A 280 22.36 22.44 7.79
N LEU A 281 21.99 21.24 7.31
CA LEU A 281 22.81 20.42 6.42
C LEU A 281 23.23 21.16 5.14
N ILE A 282 22.28 21.84 4.50
CA ILE A 282 22.51 22.59 3.25
C ILE A 282 23.37 23.82 3.51
N ALA A 283 23.10 24.57 4.57
CA ALA A 283 23.80 25.82 4.87
C ALA A 283 25.22 25.62 5.40
N SER A 284 25.48 24.52 6.11
CA SER A 284 26.78 24.27 6.76
C SER A 284 27.71 23.34 5.97
N HIS A 285 27.17 22.44 5.15
CA HIS A 285 27.96 21.34 4.57
C HIS A 285 27.65 21.07 3.10
N SER A 286 26.96 21.94 2.36
CA SER A 286 26.49 21.62 0.99
C SER A 286 27.59 21.17 0.01
N ASP A 287 28.82 21.64 0.17
CA ASP A 287 29.95 21.31 -0.73
C ASP A 287 30.76 20.06 -0.29
N ASP A 288 30.48 19.48 0.88
CA ASP A 288 31.25 18.37 1.45
C ASP A 288 30.66 16.98 1.13
N TRP A 289 29.52 16.94 0.43
CA TRP A 289 28.80 15.70 0.16
C TRP A 289 29.13 15.18 -1.23
N PHE A 290 29.58 13.94 -1.29
CA PHE A 290 29.88 13.25 -2.52
C PHE A 290 29.07 11.97 -2.62
N MET A 291 28.70 11.63 -3.84
CA MET A 291 27.99 10.41 -4.18
C MET A 291 28.75 9.71 -5.30
N PHE A 292 28.76 8.38 -5.25
CA PHE A 292 29.38 7.53 -6.25
C PHE A 292 28.45 6.36 -6.58
N PRO A 293 28.47 5.84 -7.82
CA PRO A 293 27.61 4.74 -8.21
C PRO A 293 28.04 3.45 -7.52
N VAL A 294 27.07 2.72 -6.99
CA VAL A 294 27.25 1.37 -6.43
C VAL A 294 26.63 0.37 -7.41
N PRO A 295 27.38 -0.64 -7.90
CA PRO A 295 26.81 -1.74 -8.65
C PRO A 295 25.85 -2.51 -7.74
N ALA A 296 24.57 -2.58 -8.12
CA ALA A 296 23.55 -3.24 -7.32
C ALA A 296 22.72 -4.18 -8.21
N ARG A 297 22.43 -5.37 -7.70
CA ARG A 297 21.47 -6.30 -8.29
C ARG A 297 20.17 -6.26 -7.49
N VAL A 298 19.05 -6.21 -8.20
CA VAL A 298 17.72 -6.39 -7.61
C VAL A 298 17.51 -7.83 -7.15
N GLY A 299 16.63 -8.06 -6.19
CA GLY A 299 16.43 -9.35 -5.52
C GLY A 299 17.61 -9.78 -4.65
N HIS A 300 18.46 -8.85 -4.22
CA HIS A 300 19.65 -9.13 -3.41
C HIS A 300 19.76 -8.14 -2.25
N VAL A 301 20.46 -8.56 -1.21
CA VAL A 301 21.09 -7.65 -0.26
C VAL A 301 22.46 -7.27 -0.81
N VAL A 302 22.70 -5.98 -0.97
CA VAL A 302 23.97 -5.44 -1.46
C VAL A 302 24.80 -4.93 -0.29
N THR A 303 26.00 -5.46 -0.13
CA THR A 303 26.91 -5.20 0.99
C THR A 303 28.21 -4.59 0.46
N LEU A 304 28.55 -3.37 0.86
CA LEU A 304 29.79 -2.71 0.45
C LEU A 304 30.99 -3.22 1.28
N LEU A 305 31.90 -3.94 0.63
CA LEU A 305 33.13 -4.46 1.24
C LEU A 305 34.27 -3.46 1.06
N ARG A 306 34.77 -2.93 2.17
CA ARG A 306 36.00 -2.10 2.27
C ARG A 306 36.11 -1.01 1.18
N PRO A 307 35.13 -0.09 1.07
CA PRO A 307 35.28 1.01 0.13
C PRO A 307 36.42 1.94 0.57
N THR A 308 37.36 2.22 -0.34
CA THR A 308 38.48 3.14 -0.13
C THR A 308 38.37 4.30 -1.11
N VAL A 309 38.40 5.51 -0.59
CA VAL A 309 38.42 6.76 -1.36
C VAL A 309 39.87 7.21 -1.55
N ILE A 310 40.26 7.56 -2.77
CA ILE A 310 41.51 8.25 -3.06
C ILE A 310 41.19 9.71 -3.29
N ASP A 311 41.91 10.56 -2.59
CA ASP A 311 41.72 11.99 -2.62
C ASP A 311 42.57 12.69 -3.70
N SER A 312 42.40 14.00 -3.86
CA SER A 312 43.11 14.79 -4.87
C SER A 312 44.63 14.83 -4.72
N PHE A 313 45.17 14.42 -3.57
CA PHE A 313 46.61 14.28 -3.31
C PHE A 313 47.10 12.84 -3.50
N GLY A 314 46.23 11.91 -3.89
CA GLY A 314 46.56 10.50 -4.07
C GLY A 314 46.59 9.71 -2.76
N GLN A 315 46.09 10.28 -1.65
CA GLN A 315 46.05 9.61 -0.36
C GLN A 315 44.80 8.71 -0.26
N PRO A 316 44.94 7.42 0.12
CA PRO A 316 43.82 6.54 0.34
C PRO A 316 43.20 6.73 1.73
N HIS A 317 41.87 6.65 1.79
CA HIS A 317 41.06 6.76 2.99
C HIS A 317 40.00 5.67 3.00
N ASP A 318 40.04 4.77 3.99
CA ASP A 318 39.01 3.74 4.14
C ASP A 318 37.72 4.35 4.69
N LEU A 319 36.60 4.04 4.04
CA LEU A 319 35.29 4.49 4.50
C LEU A 319 34.77 3.56 5.60
N ALA A 320 34.18 4.18 6.62
CA ALA A 320 33.47 3.49 7.68
C ALA A 320 32.06 4.09 7.82
N PRO A 321 31.04 3.28 8.15
CA PRO A 321 29.71 3.79 8.41
C PRO A 321 29.70 4.73 9.63
N PRO A 322 28.80 5.73 9.68
CA PRO A 322 28.65 6.59 10.85
C PRO A 322 28.26 5.78 12.10
N LYS A 323 28.79 6.13 13.27
CA LYS A 323 28.58 5.36 14.51
C LYS A 323 27.20 5.55 15.15
N SER A 324 26.56 6.70 14.94
CA SER A 324 25.40 7.13 15.71
C SER A 324 24.10 7.24 14.91
N TRP A 325 24.16 7.18 13.58
CA TRP A 325 22.98 7.34 12.73
C TRP A 325 23.19 6.70 11.35
N SER A 326 22.09 6.30 10.71
CA SER A 326 22.04 5.98 9.29
C SER A 326 20.68 6.43 8.73
N LEU A 327 20.67 6.99 7.51
CA LEU A 327 19.43 7.34 6.80
C LEU A 327 18.77 6.12 6.17
N PHE A 328 19.57 5.15 5.70
CA PHE A 328 19.11 3.96 5.01
C PHE A 328 19.63 2.74 5.78
N ARG A 329 18.73 2.05 6.47
CA ARG A 329 19.07 0.90 7.30
C ARG A 329 17.94 -0.11 7.31
N THR A 330 18.29 -1.37 7.16
CA THR A 330 17.41 -2.52 7.40
C THR A 330 17.83 -3.14 8.73
N THR A 331 16.90 -3.35 9.66
CA THR A 331 17.24 -3.93 10.97
C THR A 331 17.81 -5.34 10.78
N GLY A 332 18.80 -5.73 11.59
CA GLY A 332 19.44 -7.05 11.50
C GLY A 332 20.36 -7.27 10.30
N LEU A 333 20.58 -6.24 9.48
CA LEU A 333 21.71 -6.16 8.54
C LEU A 333 22.82 -5.25 9.07
N ASP A 334 24.03 -5.43 8.54
CA ASP A 334 25.15 -4.52 8.79
C ASP A 334 24.88 -3.13 8.23
N ASP A 335 25.52 -2.10 8.82
CA ASP A 335 25.37 -0.69 8.41
C ASP A 335 25.87 -0.39 6.98
N HIS A 336 26.56 -1.34 6.35
CA HIS A 336 27.04 -1.25 4.97
C HIS A 336 26.27 -2.18 4.01
N SER A 337 25.12 -2.70 4.45
CA SER A 337 24.24 -3.56 3.67
C SER A 337 22.88 -2.90 3.45
N LEU A 338 22.34 -3.02 2.23
CA LEU A 338 21.01 -2.53 1.89
C LEU A 338 20.25 -3.56 1.06
N VAL A 339 18.97 -3.73 1.36
CA VAL A 339 18.09 -4.61 0.59
C VAL A 339 17.69 -3.91 -0.71
N MET A 340 17.89 -4.60 -1.84
CA MET A 340 17.51 -4.13 -3.16
C MET A 340 16.43 -5.03 -3.73
N TRP A 341 15.16 -4.67 -3.53
CA TRP A 341 14.04 -5.40 -4.11
C TRP A 341 13.92 -5.15 -5.62
N LEU A 342 13.54 -6.17 -6.37
CA LEU A 342 12.94 -5.95 -7.69
C LEU A 342 11.54 -5.40 -7.46
N ARG A 343 11.30 -4.18 -7.93
CA ARG A 343 9.99 -3.52 -7.84
C ARG A 343 9.29 -3.49 -9.17
N ALA A 344 7.96 -3.44 -9.14
CA ALA A 344 7.20 -3.07 -10.32
C ALA A 344 7.53 -1.61 -10.70
N LEU A 345 8.27 -1.40 -11.80
CA LEU A 345 8.79 -0.07 -12.16
C LEU A 345 7.69 0.89 -12.66
N THR A 346 6.65 0.34 -13.29
CA THR A 346 5.52 1.07 -13.88
C THR A 346 4.24 0.23 -13.81
N PRO A 347 3.76 -0.14 -12.61
CA PRO A 347 2.53 -0.91 -12.49
C PRO A 347 1.34 -0.09 -13.02
N ILE A 348 0.44 -0.76 -13.74
CA ILE A 348 -0.84 -0.21 -14.13
C ILE A 348 -1.84 -0.61 -13.04
N GLU A 349 -2.31 0.39 -12.30
CA GLU A 349 -3.32 0.21 -11.27
C GLU A 349 -4.72 0.36 -11.87
N GLY A 350 -5.58 -0.63 -11.63
CA GLY A 350 -7.00 -0.57 -11.97
C GLY A 350 -7.81 0.26 -10.96
N PRO A 351 -9.09 0.52 -11.26
CA PRO A 351 -9.99 1.13 -10.29
C PRO A 351 -10.17 0.21 -9.07
N ALA A 352 -10.42 0.81 -7.90
CA ALA A 352 -10.78 0.05 -6.70
C ALA A 352 -12.01 -0.82 -6.97
N ILE A 353 -11.88 -2.12 -6.73
CA ILE A 353 -12.97 -3.10 -6.79
C ILE A 353 -13.68 -3.24 -5.45
N GLU A 354 -12.97 -3.02 -4.35
CA GLU A 354 -13.54 -2.93 -3.01
C GLU A 354 -13.01 -1.67 -2.32
N ASP A 355 -13.86 -1.03 -1.53
CA ASP A 355 -13.53 0.15 -0.74
C ASP A 355 -14.30 0.07 0.58
N VAL A 356 -13.56 -0.02 1.69
CA VAL A 356 -14.11 -0.11 3.04
C VAL A 356 -13.49 0.98 3.92
N LEU A 357 -14.34 1.78 4.56
CA LEU A 357 -13.93 2.74 5.57
C LEU A 357 -14.08 2.11 6.96
N LEU A 358 -12.98 2.04 7.71
CA LEU A 358 -13.01 1.66 9.12
C LEU A 358 -12.77 2.88 10.01
N GLY A 359 -13.51 2.98 11.11
CA GLY A 359 -13.20 3.97 12.13
C GLY A 359 -13.94 3.75 13.43
N LEU A 360 -13.31 4.24 14.49
CA LEU A 360 -13.80 4.10 15.84
C LEU A 360 -14.76 5.22 16.17
N ASP A 361 -15.91 4.86 16.73
CA ASP A 361 -16.80 5.81 17.38
C ASP A 361 -16.50 5.82 18.89
N GLU A 362 -15.93 6.93 19.35
CA GLU A 362 -15.53 7.11 20.75
C GLU A 362 -16.72 7.13 21.71
N TYR A 363 -17.92 7.51 21.26
CA TYR A 363 -19.10 7.57 22.13
C TYR A 363 -19.68 6.18 22.41
N SER A 364 -19.71 5.31 21.40
CA SER A 364 -20.26 3.96 21.52
C SER A 364 -19.21 2.89 21.83
N ASN A 365 -17.91 3.21 21.72
CA ASN A 365 -16.80 2.25 21.77
C ASN A 365 -16.97 1.08 20.76
N ILE A 366 -17.56 1.39 19.60
CA ILE A 366 -17.75 0.46 18.49
C ILE A 366 -16.82 0.85 17.36
N LEU A 367 -16.20 -0.15 16.74
CA LEU A 367 -15.54 0.03 15.46
C LEU A 367 -16.56 -0.15 14.34
N TRP A 368 -16.70 0.84 13.48
CA TRP A 368 -17.53 0.75 12.29
C TRP A 368 -16.69 0.35 11.09
N ALA A 369 -17.14 -0.66 10.35
CA ALA A 369 -16.65 -0.96 9.00
C ALA A 369 -17.77 -0.68 7.99
N ILE A 370 -17.51 0.19 7.02
CA ILE A 370 -18.50 0.68 6.07
C ILE A 370 -18.07 0.25 4.68
N GLU A 371 -18.84 -0.62 4.04
CA GLU A 371 -18.60 -0.95 2.64
C GLU A 371 -19.12 0.19 1.76
N ARG A 372 -18.20 0.87 1.06
CA ARG A 372 -18.52 1.95 0.12
C ARG A 372 -18.59 1.45 -1.31
N LYS A 373 -17.75 0.48 -1.66
CA LYS A 373 -17.69 -0.14 -2.98
C LYS A 373 -17.45 -1.64 -2.87
N VAL A 374 -18.16 -2.42 -3.68
CA VAL A 374 -18.00 -3.88 -3.79
C VAL A 374 -18.12 -4.31 -5.23
N SER A 375 -17.22 -5.18 -5.69
CA SER A 375 -17.14 -5.64 -7.07
C SER A 375 -17.07 -4.50 -8.10
N GLY A 376 -16.46 -3.36 -7.74
CA GLY A 376 -16.35 -2.17 -8.59
C GLY A 376 -17.56 -1.23 -8.54
N HIS A 377 -18.63 -1.60 -7.83
CA HIS A 377 -19.87 -0.83 -7.75
C HIS A 377 -19.99 -0.12 -6.41
N THR A 378 -20.28 1.18 -6.44
CA THR A 378 -20.62 1.94 -5.24
C THR A 378 -21.89 1.37 -4.64
N LEU A 379 -21.87 1.07 -3.34
CA LEU A 379 -23.04 0.59 -2.63
C LEU A 379 -24.00 1.74 -2.39
N ALA A 380 -25.27 1.51 -2.74
CA ALA A 380 -26.39 2.35 -2.38
C ALA A 380 -27.33 1.53 -1.48
N PRO A 381 -28.03 2.15 -0.52
CA PRO A 381 -29.04 1.46 0.28
C PRO A 381 -29.98 0.64 -0.62
N PRO A 382 -30.24 -0.65 -0.32
CA PRO A 382 -31.12 -1.48 -1.14
C PRO A 382 -32.52 -0.86 -1.21
N GLU A 383 -33.02 -0.65 -2.43
CA GLU A 383 -34.40 -0.24 -2.65
C GLU A 383 -35.34 -1.42 -2.42
N ARG A 384 -36.40 -1.22 -1.63
CA ARG A 384 -37.43 -2.23 -1.41
C ARG A 384 -38.55 -2.06 -2.42
N THR A 385 -39.01 -3.17 -2.98
CA THR A 385 -40.23 -3.22 -3.79
C THR A 385 -41.46 -2.93 -2.91
N ARG A 386 -42.57 -2.48 -3.52
CA ARG A 386 -43.82 -2.24 -2.78
C ARG A 386 -44.33 -3.47 -2.05
N GLU A 387 -44.11 -4.66 -2.60
CA GLU A 387 -44.50 -5.93 -1.99
C GLU A 387 -43.66 -6.23 -0.74
N GLN A 388 -42.34 -6.02 -0.81
CA GLN A 388 -41.45 -6.14 0.35
C GLN A 388 -41.75 -5.11 1.44
N GLU A 389 -42.16 -3.89 1.06
CA GLU A 389 -42.57 -2.85 2.02
C GLU A 389 -43.92 -3.19 2.66
N ALA A 390 -44.85 -3.78 1.92
CA ALA A 390 -46.14 -4.21 2.46
C ALA A 390 -46.02 -5.39 3.46
N LEU A 391 -45.04 -6.28 3.26
CA LEU A 391 -44.78 -7.43 4.13
C LEU A 391 -44.19 -7.02 5.49
N ASN A 392 -43.35 -5.98 5.53
CA ASN A 392 -42.74 -5.47 6.75
C ASN A 392 -42.61 -3.93 6.71
N PRO A 393 -43.71 -3.20 6.94
CA PRO A 393 -43.72 -1.75 6.82
C PRO A 393 -42.86 -1.10 7.91
N THR A 394 -42.37 0.09 7.59
CA THR A 394 -41.73 0.97 8.58
C THR A 394 -42.73 1.32 9.68
N LEU A 395 -42.27 1.33 10.95
CA LEU A 395 -43.04 1.81 12.09
C LEU A 395 -43.56 3.21 11.78
N ALA A 396 -44.88 3.32 11.68
CA ALA A 396 -45.54 4.58 11.40
C ALA A 396 -45.18 5.58 12.50
N LEU A 397 -44.55 6.69 12.11
CA LEU A 397 -44.46 7.81 13.02
C LEU A 397 -45.82 8.46 13.13
N PRO A 398 -46.20 8.90 14.33
CA PRO A 398 -47.42 9.66 14.49
C PRO A 398 -47.24 11.06 13.87
N ASP A 399 -48.33 11.58 13.31
CA ASP A 399 -48.33 12.80 12.53
C ASP A 399 -48.15 14.05 13.42
N ARG A 400 -47.34 15.03 13.00
CA ARG A 400 -47.01 16.23 13.81
C ARG A 400 -48.15 17.26 13.90
N GLY A 401 -49.33 16.94 13.37
CA GLY A 401 -50.46 17.87 13.16
C GLY A 401 -51.40 18.08 14.36
N GLY A 402 -50.91 18.04 15.61
CA GLY A 402 -51.75 18.22 16.81
C GLY A 402 -52.13 19.69 17.08
N ALA A 403 -53.35 19.92 17.57
CA ALA A 403 -53.78 21.25 18.03
C ALA A 403 -52.98 21.70 19.29
N PRO A 404 -52.61 22.99 19.42
CA PRO A 404 -51.88 23.50 20.58
C PRO A 404 -52.62 23.22 21.89
N GLY A 405 -51.97 22.59 22.86
CA GLY A 405 -52.51 22.32 24.20
C GLY A 405 -53.10 20.92 24.43
N GLY A 406 -53.03 20.01 23.45
CA GLY A 406 -53.41 18.61 23.63
C GLY A 406 -52.38 17.80 24.44
N ARG A 407 -52.82 16.71 25.09
CA ARG A 407 -51.93 15.78 25.81
C ARG A 407 -51.09 14.99 24.80
N GLN A 408 -49.79 15.24 24.77
CA GLN A 408 -48.82 14.52 23.95
C GLN A 408 -48.67 13.08 24.49
N ARG A 409 -48.73 12.06 23.62
CA ARG A 409 -48.19 10.74 23.94
C ARG A 409 -46.85 10.61 23.22
N PHE A 410 -46.04 9.62 23.58
CA PHE A 410 -44.80 9.34 22.88
C PHE A 410 -44.68 7.84 22.65
N ALA A 411 -44.33 7.44 21.44
CA ALA A 411 -43.87 6.12 21.08
C ALA A 411 -42.35 6.09 21.16
N TYR A 412 -41.82 5.05 21.80
CA TYR A 412 -40.40 4.77 21.84
C TYR A 412 -39.98 4.10 20.54
N VAL A 413 -39.02 4.71 19.83
CA VAL A 413 -38.41 4.14 18.62
C VAL A 413 -36.95 3.81 18.94
N PRO A 414 -36.57 2.52 19.01
CA PRO A 414 -35.25 2.10 19.52
C PRO A 414 -34.06 2.60 18.68
N GLY A 415 -34.27 2.87 17.39
CA GLY A 415 -33.21 3.37 16.51
C GLY A 415 -33.74 3.82 15.15
N ARG A 416 -33.09 4.85 14.58
CA ARG A 416 -33.42 5.40 13.26
C ARG A 416 -32.18 5.75 12.46
N ASP A 417 -32.40 5.83 11.15
CA ASP A 417 -31.40 6.28 10.16
C ASP A 417 -30.14 5.40 10.14
N LEU A 418 -30.30 4.09 10.41
CA LEU A 418 -29.22 3.11 10.19
C LEU A 418 -29.00 2.96 8.70
N ALA A 419 -27.77 3.21 8.27
CA ALA A 419 -27.37 3.01 6.88
C ALA A 419 -27.04 1.53 6.64
N PRO A 420 -27.60 0.90 5.58
CA PRO A 420 -27.18 -0.41 5.13
C PRO A 420 -25.68 -0.45 4.84
N TYR A 421 -25.06 -1.62 4.99
CA TYR A 421 -23.60 -1.86 4.80
C TYR A 421 -22.67 -1.23 5.83
N TRP A 422 -23.23 -0.80 6.97
CA TRP A 422 -22.47 -0.47 8.17
C TRP A 422 -22.41 -1.69 9.08
N HIS A 423 -21.19 -2.16 9.34
CA HIS A 423 -20.93 -3.37 10.10
C HIS A 423 -20.24 -3.02 11.40
N PRO A 424 -20.92 -3.18 12.55
CA PRO A 424 -20.32 -2.89 13.85
C PRO A 424 -19.35 -4.00 14.24
N TYR A 425 -18.28 -3.62 14.90
CA TYR A 425 -17.35 -4.51 15.57
C TYR A 425 -17.33 -4.16 17.05
N GLN A 426 -17.68 -5.16 17.87
CA GLN A 426 -17.72 -5.02 19.32
C GLN A 426 -16.40 -5.51 19.92
N VAL A 427 -15.97 -4.86 21.00
CA VAL A 427 -14.78 -5.30 21.75
C VAL A 427 -15.13 -6.52 22.58
N GLU A 428 -14.39 -7.62 22.39
CA GLU A 428 -14.47 -8.83 23.20
C GLU A 428 -13.07 -9.34 23.53
N ASP A 429 -12.91 -9.94 24.71
CA ASP A 429 -11.67 -10.61 25.10
C ASP A 429 -11.80 -12.10 24.73
N LEU A 430 -11.11 -12.52 23.68
CA LEU A 430 -11.16 -13.89 23.15
C LEU A 430 -9.87 -14.65 23.51
N PRO A 431 -9.94 -15.96 23.78
CA PRO A 431 -8.74 -16.75 24.05
C PRO A 431 -7.82 -16.77 22.83
N GLY A 432 -6.56 -16.40 23.01
CA GLY A 432 -5.51 -16.54 22.00
C GLY A 432 -5.10 -18.01 21.79
N PRO A 433 -4.27 -18.31 20.78
CA PRO A 433 -3.74 -19.67 20.55
C PRO A 433 -2.96 -20.24 21.74
N ASP A 434 -2.38 -19.36 22.54
CA ASP A 434 -1.64 -19.64 23.79
C ASP A 434 -2.54 -19.72 25.03
N GLY A 435 -3.87 -19.57 24.87
CA GLY A 435 -4.84 -19.51 25.95
C GLY A 435 -4.89 -18.17 26.70
N VAL A 436 -4.06 -17.21 26.32
CA VAL A 436 -4.07 -15.86 26.93
C VAL A 436 -5.18 -15.04 26.26
N PRO A 437 -6.13 -14.47 27.02
CA PRO A 437 -7.17 -13.61 26.45
C PRO A 437 -6.56 -12.40 25.74
N ARG A 438 -6.94 -12.19 24.48
CA ARG A 438 -6.55 -11.04 23.67
C ARG A 438 -7.80 -10.26 23.32
N ARG A 439 -7.72 -8.94 23.47
CA ARG A 439 -8.78 -8.04 23.05
C ARG A 439 -8.90 -8.07 21.53
N ARG A 440 -10.12 -8.23 21.03
CA ARG A 440 -10.47 -8.29 19.61
C ARG A 440 -11.69 -7.44 19.33
N PHE A 441 -11.69 -6.78 18.18
CA PHE A 441 -12.89 -6.26 17.55
C PHE A 441 -13.56 -7.42 16.82
N VAL A 442 -14.76 -7.82 17.24
CA VAL A 442 -15.49 -8.96 16.68
C VAL A 442 -16.67 -8.44 15.89
N GLN A 443 -16.77 -8.85 14.62
CA GLN A 443 -17.85 -8.42 13.74
C GLN A 443 -19.22 -8.83 14.28
N ARG A 444 -20.17 -7.90 14.20
CA ARG A 444 -21.57 -8.05 14.56
C ARG A 444 -22.44 -7.58 13.39
N ARG A 445 -23.73 -7.87 13.49
CA ARG A 445 -24.73 -7.54 12.48
C ARG A 445 -25.85 -6.74 13.12
N LEU A 446 -26.21 -5.61 12.51
CA LEU A 446 -27.30 -4.78 13.00
C LEU A 446 -28.66 -5.38 12.63
N ALA A 447 -29.69 -5.01 13.38
CA ALA A 447 -31.08 -5.25 13.05
C ALA A 447 -31.82 -3.91 12.89
N ASP A 448 -32.66 -3.80 11.86
CA ASP A 448 -33.58 -2.69 11.64
C ASP A 448 -34.74 -2.77 12.64
N LEU A 449 -34.68 -1.95 13.69
CA LEU A 449 -35.76 -1.84 14.67
C LEU A 449 -36.78 -0.76 14.30
N ALA A 450 -36.61 -0.07 13.17
CA ALA A 450 -37.60 0.88 12.66
C ALA A 450 -38.75 0.19 11.92
N ARG A 451 -38.80 -1.15 11.90
CA ARG A 451 -39.81 -1.97 11.21
C ARG A 451 -40.75 -2.67 12.17
N THR A 452 -41.92 -3.08 11.67
CA THR A 452 -42.90 -3.83 12.48
C THR A 452 -42.37 -5.17 12.98
N GLN A 453 -41.52 -5.83 12.18
CA GLN A 453 -40.75 -7.00 12.59
C GLN A 453 -39.25 -6.66 12.42
N PRO A 454 -38.43 -6.83 13.47
CA PRO A 454 -36.99 -6.63 13.36
C PRO A 454 -36.37 -7.44 12.23
N GLU A 455 -35.65 -6.78 11.34
CA GLU A 455 -35.01 -7.41 10.17
C GLU A 455 -33.50 -7.23 10.25
N LEU A 456 -32.71 -8.28 10.01
CA LEU A 456 -31.24 -8.14 10.02
C LEU A 456 -30.76 -7.32 8.81
N MET A 457 -29.90 -6.33 9.04
CA MET A 457 -29.22 -5.57 7.98
C MET A 457 -28.42 -6.49 7.07
N PRO A 458 -28.13 -6.17 5.79
CA PRO A 458 -27.32 -7.03 4.93
C PRO A 458 -26.00 -7.46 5.60
N ALA A 459 -25.61 -8.72 5.42
CA ALA A 459 -24.30 -9.20 5.87
C ALA A 459 -23.18 -8.57 5.02
N PRO A 460 -21.95 -8.46 5.54
CA PRO A 460 -20.80 -7.98 4.77
C PRO A 460 -20.58 -8.82 3.52
N THR A 461 -20.20 -8.16 2.43
CA THR A 461 -20.02 -8.76 1.11
C THR A 461 -18.59 -8.70 0.59
N THR A 462 -17.81 -7.69 0.97
CA THR A 462 -16.39 -7.57 0.66
C THR A 462 -15.60 -8.72 1.24
N GLU A 463 -14.62 -9.22 0.50
CA GLU A 463 -13.72 -10.26 1.01
C GLU A 463 -12.93 -9.77 2.23
N LEU A 464 -12.61 -8.47 2.32
CA LEU A 464 -11.95 -7.87 3.49
C LEU A 464 -12.64 -8.21 4.82
N LEU A 465 -13.96 -8.14 4.83
CA LEU A 465 -14.77 -8.28 6.05
C LEU A 465 -15.20 -9.73 6.30
N ARG A 466 -14.62 -10.68 5.58
CA ARG A 466 -14.90 -12.11 5.68
C ARG A 466 -13.63 -12.85 6.06
N ALA A 467 -13.69 -13.65 7.11
CA ALA A 467 -12.57 -14.50 7.52
C ALA A 467 -12.88 -15.95 7.17
N GLN A 468 -11.85 -16.71 6.78
CA GLN A 468 -11.95 -18.15 6.62
C GLN A 468 -10.85 -18.84 7.41
N VAL A 469 -11.21 -19.91 8.12
CA VAL A 469 -10.29 -20.77 8.86
C VAL A 469 -10.50 -22.19 8.37
N ALA A 470 -9.45 -22.81 7.82
CA ALA A 470 -9.51 -24.15 7.23
C ALA A 470 -10.67 -24.34 6.22
N GLY A 471 -10.94 -23.32 5.41
CA GLY A 471 -12.01 -23.32 4.39
C GLY A 471 -13.42 -23.09 4.93
N THR A 472 -13.60 -22.89 6.24
CA THR A 472 -14.89 -22.53 6.83
C THR A 472 -14.94 -21.04 7.13
N GLU A 473 -16.01 -20.36 6.71
CA GLU A 473 -16.22 -18.96 7.03
C GLU A 473 -16.49 -18.77 8.53
N THR A 474 -15.73 -17.86 9.13
CA THR A 474 -15.82 -17.52 10.55
C THR A 474 -16.13 -16.04 10.72
N ILE A 475 -16.56 -15.66 11.92
CA ILE A 475 -16.82 -14.26 12.24
C ILE A 475 -15.50 -13.49 12.15
N HIS A 476 -15.47 -12.46 11.31
CA HIS A 476 -14.28 -11.63 11.12
C HIS A 476 -13.91 -10.93 12.43
N GLN A 477 -12.61 -10.88 12.71
CA GLN A 477 -12.05 -10.24 13.90
C GLN A 477 -10.92 -9.31 13.49
N ILE A 478 -10.71 -8.23 14.23
CA ILE A 478 -9.61 -7.28 14.00
C ILE A 478 -8.87 -7.03 15.31
N ALA A 479 -7.54 -7.04 15.28
CA ALA A 479 -6.72 -6.65 16.42
C ALA A 479 -6.86 -5.13 16.69
N PRO A 480 -7.08 -4.67 17.93
CA PRO A 480 -7.27 -3.24 18.19
C PRO A 480 -6.10 -2.34 17.80
N SER A 481 -4.86 -2.85 17.86
CA SER A 481 -3.65 -2.15 17.42
C SER A 481 -3.60 -1.88 15.91
N THR A 482 -4.46 -2.51 15.14
CA THR A 482 -4.54 -2.36 13.68
C THR A 482 -5.23 -1.06 13.27
N VAL A 483 -6.19 -0.57 14.06
CA VAL A 483 -7.02 0.59 13.72
C VAL A 483 -6.50 1.85 14.41
N PRO A 484 -5.99 2.85 13.66
CA PRO A 484 -5.62 4.13 14.25
C PRO A 484 -6.87 4.92 14.67
N SER A 485 -6.72 5.86 15.60
CA SER A 485 -7.83 6.68 16.11
C SER A 485 -8.56 7.48 15.02
N ILE A 486 -7.83 7.96 14.01
CA ILE A 486 -8.39 8.70 12.87
C ILE A 486 -9.15 7.81 11.87
N GLY A 487 -9.15 6.49 12.07
CA GLY A 487 -9.69 5.51 11.14
C GLY A 487 -8.75 5.19 9.96
N MET A 488 -9.18 4.27 9.10
CA MET A 488 -8.44 3.87 7.90
C MET A 488 -9.38 3.60 6.74
N VAL A 489 -8.87 3.75 5.54
CA VAL A 489 -9.51 3.27 4.31
C VAL A 489 -8.76 2.03 3.87
N PHE A 490 -9.52 1.01 3.51
CA PHE A 490 -9.04 -0.18 2.84
C PHE A 490 -9.54 -0.20 1.41
N GLU A 491 -8.63 -0.39 0.47
CA GLU A 491 -8.96 -0.54 -0.94
C GLU A 491 -8.38 -1.83 -1.47
N ARG A 492 -9.13 -2.47 -2.36
CA ARG A 492 -8.64 -3.58 -3.16
C ARG A 492 -8.71 -3.23 -4.62
N ARG A 493 -7.66 -3.51 -5.37
CA ARG A 493 -7.58 -3.21 -6.81
C ARG A 493 -6.77 -4.25 -7.55
N TYR A 494 -6.97 -4.33 -8.86
CA TYR A 494 -6.08 -5.10 -9.73
C TYR A 494 -4.85 -4.27 -10.07
N VAL A 495 -3.69 -4.89 -10.02
CA VAL A 495 -2.42 -4.28 -10.44
C VAL A 495 -1.78 -5.17 -11.49
N LEU A 496 -1.36 -4.57 -12.60
CA LEU A 496 -0.69 -5.24 -13.72
C LEU A 496 0.73 -4.69 -13.88
N ALA A 497 1.72 -5.57 -13.83
CA ALA A 497 3.10 -5.25 -14.14
C ALA A 497 3.70 -6.30 -15.09
N ARG A 498 5.02 -6.25 -15.28
CA ARG A 498 5.77 -7.27 -16.01
C ARG A 498 6.96 -7.73 -15.16
N ASP A 499 7.33 -8.99 -15.34
CA ASP A 499 8.58 -9.53 -14.81
C ASP A 499 9.79 -9.05 -15.64
N VAL A 500 11.00 -9.48 -15.27
CA VAL A 500 12.24 -9.15 -16.02
C VAL A 500 12.27 -9.75 -17.43
N THR A 501 11.44 -10.75 -17.74
CA THR A 501 11.34 -11.39 -19.06
C THR A 501 10.28 -10.74 -19.97
N GLY A 502 9.49 -9.82 -19.40
CA GLY A 502 8.39 -9.13 -20.08
C GLY A 502 7.03 -9.84 -19.97
N GLN A 503 6.91 -10.94 -19.24
CA GLN A 503 5.64 -11.64 -19.00
C GLN A 503 4.72 -10.79 -18.12
N PRO A 504 3.42 -10.70 -18.45
CA PRO A 504 2.47 -9.92 -17.66
C PRO A 504 2.16 -10.60 -16.32
N LEU A 505 2.25 -9.85 -15.24
CA LEU A 505 1.91 -10.25 -13.88
C LEU A 505 0.69 -9.44 -13.43
N LEU A 506 -0.41 -10.13 -13.11
CA LEU A 506 -1.64 -9.52 -12.60
C LEU A 506 -1.93 -10.07 -11.22
N TRP A 507 -2.09 -9.20 -10.24
CA TRP A 507 -2.44 -9.55 -8.86
C TRP A 507 -3.51 -8.62 -8.29
N ARG A 508 -4.09 -9.00 -7.15
CA ARG A 508 -5.03 -8.17 -6.39
C ARG A 508 -4.32 -7.57 -5.18
N GLU A 509 -4.05 -6.28 -5.23
CA GLU A 509 -3.46 -5.55 -4.11
C GLU A 509 -4.52 -5.26 -3.05
N HIS A 510 -4.21 -5.56 -1.79
CA HIS A 510 -4.86 -5.01 -0.61
C HIS A 510 -4.08 -3.83 -0.07
N ARG A 511 -4.63 -2.63 -0.14
CA ARG A 511 -3.97 -1.42 0.34
C ARG A 511 -4.74 -0.79 1.47
N ARG A 512 -4.07 -0.55 2.60
CA ARG A 512 -4.62 0.29 3.67
C ARG A 512 -3.92 1.64 3.75
N ALA A 513 -4.73 2.68 3.96
CA ALA A 513 -4.27 4.05 4.16
C ALA A 513 -4.98 4.68 5.38
N PRO A 514 -4.34 5.60 6.10
CA PRO A 514 -5.04 6.36 7.14
C PRO A 514 -6.22 7.12 6.54
N SER A 515 -7.33 7.19 7.27
CA SER A 515 -8.45 8.02 6.85
C SER A 515 -8.18 9.48 7.23
N LEU A 516 -8.52 10.41 6.32
CA LEU A 516 -8.55 11.84 6.62
C LEU A 516 -9.87 12.27 7.28
N HIS A 517 -10.90 11.42 7.18
CA HIS A 517 -12.24 11.68 7.70
C HIS A 517 -12.72 10.43 8.42
N PRO A 518 -12.74 10.41 9.76
CA PRO A 518 -13.35 9.29 10.47
C PRO A 518 -14.82 9.17 10.06
N PRO A 519 -15.39 7.96 10.07
CA PRO A 519 -16.78 7.74 9.73
C PRO A 519 -17.69 8.49 10.71
N GLY A 520 -18.44 9.47 10.19
CA GLY A 520 -19.50 10.14 10.92
C GLY A 520 -20.85 9.51 10.60
N THR A 521 -21.66 9.24 11.61
CA THR A 521 -23.01 8.70 11.46
C THR A 521 -24.03 9.74 11.96
N THR A 522 -25.18 9.82 11.32
CA THR A 522 -26.34 10.58 11.82
C THR A 522 -27.30 9.70 12.62
N MET A 523 -26.85 8.51 13.03
CA MET A 523 -27.68 7.52 13.72
C MET A 523 -28.25 8.09 15.00
N ARG A 524 -29.54 7.86 15.22
CA ARG A 524 -30.23 8.26 16.46
C ARG A 524 -30.74 7.02 17.16
N PHE A 525 -30.22 6.79 18.36
CA PHE A 525 -30.71 5.77 19.28
C PHE A 525 -31.89 6.34 20.09
N ASP A 526 -32.84 5.48 20.46
CA ASP A 526 -33.83 5.77 21.49
C ASP A 526 -34.64 7.07 21.29
N VAL A 527 -35.23 7.21 20.10
CA VAL A 527 -36.03 8.39 19.75
C VAL A 527 -37.42 8.27 20.36
N LEU A 528 -37.77 9.17 21.28
CA LEU A 528 -39.16 9.42 21.67
C LEU A 528 -39.84 10.21 20.56
N ALA A 529 -40.66 9.54 19.76
CA ALA A 529 -41.51 10.18 18.77
C ALA A 529 -42.90 10.42 19.36
N GLU A 530 -43.46 11.61 19.20
CA GLU A 530 -44.79 11.93 19.73
C GLU A 530 -45.87 11.04 19.09
N ASP A 531 -46.84 10.51 19.86
CA ASP A 531 -47.92 9.58 19.52
C ASP A 531 -49.31 10.19 19.79
N THR A 532 -50.25 9.98 18.86
CA THR A 532 -51.60 10.52 18.89
C THR A 532 -52.69 9.45 18.72
N HIS A 533 -52.37 8.15 18.82
CA HIS A 533 -53.38 7.10 18.72
C HIS A 533 -54.46 7.24 19.82
N THR A 534 -55.65 7.67 19.41
CA THR A 534 -56.88 7.64 20.20
C THR A 534 -57.53 6.28 20.01
N GLN A 535 -57.11 5.27 20.78
CA GLN A 535 -58.03 4.16 21.00
C GLN A 535 -59.11 4.61 22.01
N PRO A 536 -60.40 4.48 21.68
CA PRO A 536 -61.45 4.69 22.67
C PRO A 536 -61.34 3.57 23.71
N ILE A 537 -61.30 3.97 24.98
CA ILE A 537 -61.32 3.09 26.15
C ILE A 537 -62.58 2.21 26.07
N ARG A 538 -62.43 0.90 26.23
CA ARG A 538 -63.48 0.02 26.75
C ARG A 538 -63.13 -0.38 28.16
#